data_AF-A0A8T5RSQ7-F1
#
_entry.id   AF-A0A8T5RSQ7-F1
#
_cell.length_a   1.000
_cell.length_b   1.000
_cell.length_c   1.000
_cell.angle_alpha   90.00
_cell.angle_beta   90.00
_cell.angle_gamma   90.00
#
_symmetry.space_group_name_H-M   'P 1'
#
loop_
_entity.id
_entity.type
_entity.pdbx_description
1 polymer ?
#
loop_
_entity_poly.entity_id
_entity_poly.type
_entity_poly.pdbx_seq_one_letter_code
_entity_poly.pdbx_strand_id
1 'polypeptide(L)'
;MHPVWWSFRAFRSITIIRPWGCAFFLIGIDVSGTHIYTTSPSGIYRPFKAYALGNGEARAREYLIEHYKGEMPFEEVISMALSALKEAIDEEATKDNIRVAYIKGETKQFHIASKEEVEGFLAKLV
;
A
#
# COMPACT_ATOMS: atom_id res chain seq x y z
N MET A 1 -1.95 45.10 -38.69
CA MET A 1 -2.99 44.07 -38.48
C MET A 1 -2.34 42.70 -38.68
N HIS A 2 -2.52 41.82 -37.70
CA HIS A 2 -1.69 40.64 -37.35
C HIS A 2 -1.42 39.61 -38.46
N PRO A 3 -0.38 38.77 -38.25
CA PRO A 3 -0.74 37.39 -37.91
C PRO A 3 -0.07 36.87 -36.64
N VAL A 4 -0.85 36.02 -35.98
CA VAL A 4 -0.66 35.39 -34.68
C VAL A 4 0.12 34.09 -34.92
N TRP A 5 1.26 33.90 -34.25
CA TRP A 5 1.99 32.64 -34.28
C TRP A 5 1.51 31.75 -33.12
N TRP A 6 0.59 30.83 -33.40
CA TRP A 6 0.31 29.71 -32.50
C TRP A 6 1.34 28.61 -32.77
N SER A 7 2.21 28.31 -31.81
CA SER A 7 2.93 27.04 -31.81
C SER A 7 2.03 25.97 -31.21
N PHE A 8 1.34 25.21 -32.05
CA PHE A 8 0.79 23.92 -31.66
C PHE A 8 1.91 22.90 -31.62
N ARG A 9 2.34 22.50 -30.42
CA ARG A 9 3.11 21.27 -30.26
C ARG A 9 2.14 20.12 -30.03
N ALA A 10 1.53 19.65 -31.11
CA ALA A 10 0.87 18.35 -31.11
C ALA A 10 1.95 17.27 -31.21
N PHE A 11 2.18 16.52 -30.13
CA PHE A 11 2.90 15.26 -30.22
C PHE A 11 1.88 14.14 -30.00
N ARG A 12 1.59 13.39 -31.06
CA ARG A 12 0.76 12.19 -31.03
C ARG A 12 1.46 11.08 -31.82
N SER A 13 1.72 9.96 -31.15
CA SER A 13 1.89 8.63 -31.74
C SER A 13 1.23 7.66 -30.73
N ILE A 14 -0.07 7.35 -30.86
CA ILE A 14 -0.66 6.12 -31.46
C ILE A 14 0.03 4.87 -30.84
N THR A 15 -0.47 4.28 -29.75
CA THR A 15 -1.80 3.67 -29.55
C THR A 15 -2.47 4.23 -28.31
N ILE A 16 -3.80 4.38 -28.29
CA ILE A 16 -4.55 4.65 -27.06
C ILE A 16 -4.56 3.34 -26.24
N ILE A 17 -3.41 2.97 -25.70
CA ILE A 17 -3.31 1.93 -24.68
C ILE A 17 -3.69 2.61 -23.37
N ARG A 18 -4.85 2.21 -22.82
CA ARG A 18 -5.25 2.64 -21.48
C ARG A 18 -4.12 2.23 -20.53
N PRO A 19 -3.50 3.18 -19.80
CA PRO A 19 -2.55 2.83 -18.77
C PRO A 19 -3.21 1.84 -17.81
N TRP A 20 -2.40 0.98 -17.21
CA TRP A 20 -2.86 0.09 -16.16
C TRP A 20 -3.49 0.96 -15.06
N GLY A 21 -4.82 0.93 -14.96
CA GLY A 21 -5.57 1.70 -13.96
C GLY A 21 -5.50 1.06 -12.59
N CYS A 22 -4.34 0.51 -12.23
CA CYS A 22 -4.04 -0.04 -10.94
C CYS A 22 -2.73 0.57 -10.44
N ALA A 23 -2.62 0.67 -9.13
CA ALA A 23 -1.36 0.91 -8.46
C ALA A 23 -0.89 -0.41 -7.85
N PHE A 24 0.41 -0.67 -7.88
CA PHE A 24 0.99 -1.83 -7.21
C PHE A 24 1.55 -1.42 -5.85
N PHE A 25 1.46 -2.35 -4.91
CA PHE A 25 2.13 -2.29 -3.62
C PHE A 25 3.20 -3.39 -3.60
N LEU A 26 4.46 -2.99 -3.52
CA LEU A 26 5.61 -3.87 -3.58
C LEU A 26 6.28 -3.86 -2.21
N ILE A 27 6.38 -5.02 -1.59
CA ILE A 27 7.03 -5.22 -0.29
C ILE A 27 8.13 -6.26 -0.44
N GLY A 28 9.28 -6.02 0.20
CA GLY A 28 10.42 -6.92 0.11
C GLY A 28 11.44 -6.68 1.21
N ILE A 29 12.31 -7.67 1.40
CA ILE A 29 13.46 -7.56 2.32
C ILE A 29 14.70 -7.95 1.54
N ASP A 30 15.69 -7.06 1.49
CA ASP A 30 16.97 -7.30 0.82
C ASP A 30 18.15 -7.23 1.81
N VAL A 31 19.35 -6.90 1.31
CA VAL A 31 20.56 -6.72 2.14
C VAL A 31 20.60 -5.38 2.88
N SER A 32 19.89 -4.37 2.36
CA SER A 32 19.82 -3.02 2.90
C SER A 32 18.63 -2.80 3.85
N GLY A 33 17.64 -3.69 3.82
CA GLY A 33 16.58 -3.74 4.82
C GLY A 33 15.21 -4.07 4.23
N THR A 34 14.16 -3.63 4.93
CA THR A 34 12.78 -3.72 4.50
C THR A 34 12.43 -2.57 3.57
N HIS A 35 11.82 -2.88 2.43
CA HIS A 35 11.41 -1.88 1.45
C HIS A 35 9.93 -1.99 1.13
N ILE A 36 9.29 -0.82 1.03
CA ILE A 36 7.92 -0.67 0.54
C ILE A 36 7.95 0.33 -0.60
N TYR A 37 7.45 -0.08 -1.76
CA TYR A 37 7.31 0.78 -2.92
C TYR A 37 5.87 0.77 -3.41
N THR A 38 5.39 1.92 -3.87
CA THR A 38 4.17 1.98 -4.66
C THR A 38 4.44 2.52 -6.03
N THR A 39 3.67 2.07 -7.01
CA THR A 39 3.78 2.52 -8.40
C THR A 39 2.52 3.26 -8.84
N SER A 40 2.67 4.43 -9.44
CA SER A 40 1.56 5.10 -10.12
C SER A 40 1.37 4.56 -11.55
N PRO A 41 0.18 4.70 -12.14
CA PRO A 41 -0.07 4.39 -13.56
C PRO A 41 0.85 5.12 -14.55
N SER A 42 1.48 6.23 -14.12
CA SER A 42 2.48 6.97 -14.91
C SER A 42 3.89 6.37 -14.86
N GLY A 43 4.09 5.26 -14.13
CA GLY A 43 5.39 4.59 -13.99
C GLY A 43 6.30 5.21 -12.93
N ILE A 44 5.80 6.12 -12.09
CA ILE A 44 6.56 6.69 -10.97
C ILE A 44 6.47 5.72 -9.80
N TYR A 45 7.61 5.28 -9.28
CA TYR A 45 7.67 4.53 -8.02
C TYR A 45 8.21 5.41 -6.89
N ARG A 46 7.71 5.20 -5.67
CA ARG A 46 8.13 5.96 -4.48
C ARG A 46 8.36 5.01 -3.29
N PRO A 47 9.47 5.18 -2.54
CA PRO A 47 9.72 4.42 -1.32
C PRO A 47 8.90 4.96 -0.15
N PHE A 48 8.41 4.07 0.70
CA PHE A 48 7.69 4.40 1.93
C PHE A 48 8.14 3.53 3.09
N LYS A 49 7.87 3.99 4.31
CA LYS A 49 8.04 3.20 5.54
C LYS A 49 6.75 2.51 5.96
N ALA A 50 5.62 3.18 5.76
CA ALA A 50 4.27 2.68 5.90
C ALA A 50 3.39 3.43 4.90
N TYR A 51 2.44 2.74 4.26
CA TYR A 51 1.57 3.35 3.25
C TYR A 51 0.31 2.52 3.04
N ALA A 52 -0.78 3.20 2.68
CA ALA A 52 -2.06 2.59 2.28
C ALA A 52 -2.43 3.03 0.86
N LEU A 53 -3.16 2.18 0.13
CA LEU A 53 -3.67 2.44 -1.23
C LEU A 53 -5.12 1.99 -1.32
N GLY A 54 -5.92 2.70 -2.13
CA GLY A 54 -7.29 2.32 -2.44
C GLY A 54 -8.34 3.21 -1.78
N ASN A 55 -9.55 2.69 -1.64
CA ASN A 55 -10.63 3.41 -0.98
C ASN A 55 -10.35 3.49 0.53
N GLY A 56 -10.53 4.68 1.13
CA GLY A 56 -10.18 4.90 2.54
C GLY A 56 -8.70 5.21 2.81
N GLU A 57 -7.87 5.38 1.78
CA GLU A 57 -6.42 5.63 1.98
C GLU A 57 -6.11 6.84 2.85
N ALA A 58 -6.95 7.89 2.83
CA ALA A 58 -6.74 9.10 3.61
C ALA A 58 -6.78 8.80 5.11
N ARG A 59 -7.85 8.12 5.57
CA ARG A 59 -8.02 7.71 6.98
C ARG A 59 -6.93 6.74 7.43
N ALA A 60 -6.65 5.70 6.61
CA ALA A 60 -5.58 4.76 6.92
C ALA A 60 -4.20 5.45 7.03
N ARG A 61 -3.89 6.40 6.14
CA ARG A 61 -2.60 7.11 6.18
C ARG A 61 -2.50 8.04 7.37
N GLU A 62 -3.57 8.75 7.73
CA GLU A 62 -3.60 9.57 8.95
C GLU A 62 -3.29 8.72 10.19
N TYR A 63 -3.97 7.57 10.34
CA TYR A 63 -3.68 6.63 11.41
C TYR A 63 -2.21 6.16 11.42
N LEU A 64 -1.68 5.76 10.24
CA LEU A 64 -0.30 5.32 10.11
C LEU A 64 0.71 6.42 10.46
N ILE A 65 0.45 7.67 10.10
CA ILE A 65 1.34 8.80 10.41
C ILE A 65 1.41 9.02 11.93
N GLU A 66 0.29 8.88 12.64
CA GLU A 66 0.23 9.07 14.08
C GLU A 66 0.84 7.91 14.88
N HIS A 67 0.69 6.68 14.40
CA HIS A 67 1.03 5.48 15.17
C HIS A 67 2.36 4.84 14.77
N TYR A 68 2.94 5.19 13.63
CA TYR A 68 4.20 4.63 13.18
C TYR A 68 5.39 5.16 14.01
N LYS A 69 6.07 4.27 14.72
CA LYS A 69 7.20 4.61 15.61
C LYS A 69 8.58 4.19 15.09
N GLY A 70 8.69 3.76 13.83
CA GLY A 70 9.95 3.29 13.26
C GLY A 70 10.11 1.78 13.39
N GLU A 71 11.19 1.34 14.04
CA GLU A 71 11.45 -0.08 14.32
C GLU A 71 10.44 -0.59 15.35
N MET A 72 9.56 -1.48 14.93
CA MET A 72 8.50 -2.06 15.75
C MET A 72 8.56 -3.58 15.64
N PRO A 73 8.24 -4.31 16.72
CA PRO A 73 8.15 -5.77 16.66
C PRO A 73 7.02 -6.20 15.72
N PHE A 74 7.16 -7.39 15.16
CA PHE A 74 6.23 -7.95 14.17
C PHE A 74 4.76 -7.89 14.61
N GLU A 75 4.48 -8.19 15.88
CA GLU A 75 3.12 -8.17 16.41
C GLU A 75 2.53 -6.76 16.43
N GLU A 76 3.31 -5.75 16.82
CA GLU A 76 2.86 -4.35 16.79
C GLU A 76 2.65 -3.84 15.36
N VAL A 77 3.48 -4.27 14.41
CA VAL A 77 3.31 -3.93 12.99
C VAL A 77 1.99 -4.48 12.45
N ILE A 78 1.67 -5.75 12.75
CA ILE A 78 0.40 -6.36 12.33
C ILE A 78 -0.77 -5.63 12.99
N SER A 79 -0.70 -5.39 14.30
CA SER A 79 -1.77 -4.70 15.01
C SER A 79 -2.01 -3.29 14.45
N MET A 80 -0.94 -2.53 14.21
CA MET A 80 -1.04 -1.20 13.61
C MET A 80 -1.64 -1.26 12.20
N ALA A 81 -1.23 -2.21 11.37
CA ALA A 81 -1.76 -2.36 10.01
C ALA A 81 -3.25 -2.71 10.00
N LEU A 82 -3.69 -3.60 10.91
CA LEU A 82 -5.10 -3.98 11.02
C LEU A 82 -5.96 -2.86 11.63
N SER A 83 -5.43 -2.10 12.59
CA SER A 83 -6.11 -0.90 13.10
C SER A 83 -6.25 0.18 12.03
N ALA A 84 -5.19 0.43 11.25
CA ALA A 84 -5.26 1.36 10.11
C ALA A 84 -6.31 0.92 9.08
N LEU A 85 -6.46 -0.39 8.87
CA LEU A 85 -7.50 -0.95 8.00
C LEU A 85 -8.90 -0.70 8.58
N LYS A 86 -9.11 -0.94 9.89
CA LYS A 86 -10.39 -0.69 10.58
C LYS A 86 -10.83 0.78 10.49
N GLU A 87 -9.90 1.73 10.55
CA GLU A 87 -10.22 3.16 10.35
C GLU A 87 -10.63 3.50 8.91
N ALA A 88 -10.17 2.73 7.93
CA ALA A 88 -10.41 2.97 6.51
C ALA A 88 -11.68 2.32 5.97
N ILE A 89 -12.17 1.27 6.62
CA ILE A 89 -13.37 0.53 6.20
C ILE A 89 -14.52 0.83 7.16
N ASP A 90 -15.74 0.94 6.63
CA ASP A 90 -16.95 1.11 7.47
C ASP A 90 -17.57 -0.25 7.87
N GLU A 91 -17.03 -1.36 7.36
CA GLU A 91 -17.45 -2.74 7.67
C GLU A 91 -16.58 -3.40 8.73
N GLU A 92 -17.10 -4.41 9.43
CA GLU A 92 -16.31 -5.14 10.42
C GLU A 92 -15.26 -6.04 9.73
N ALA A 93 -14.00 -5.92 10.15
CA ALA A 93 -12.92 -6.78 9.67
C ALA A 93 -13.07 -8.21 10.25
N THR A 94 -13.26 -9.19 9.38
CA THR A 94 -13.42 -10.61 9.69
C THR A 94 -12.42 -11.45 8.91
N LYS A 95 -12.14 -12.68 9.35
CA LYS A 95 -11.22 -13.61 8.65
C LYS A 95 -11.63 -13.92 7.20
N ASP A 96 -12.88 -13.68 6.83
CA ASP A 96 -13.40 -13.96 5.51
C ASP A 96 -13.26 -12.78 4.53
N ASN A 97 -13.40 -11.53 4.99
CA ASN A 97 -13.30 -10.33 4.14
C ASN A 97 -11.88 -9.75 4.04
N ILE A 98 -10.99 -10.02 5.01
CA ILE A 98 -9.60 -9.55 4.93
C ILE A 98 -8.61 -10.67 4.57
N ARG A 99 -7.46 -10.26 4.00
CA ARG A 99 -6.31 -11.13 3.75
C ARG A 99 -5.07 -10.42 4.24
N VAL A 100 -4.19 -11.16 4.92
CA VAL A 100 -2.93 -10.64 5.45
C VAL A 100 -1.80 -11.44 4.82
N ALA A 101 -0.80 -10.73 4.31
CA ALA A 101 0.44 -11.33 3.85
C ALA A 101 1.62 -10.53 4.41
N TYR A 102 2.68 -11.21 4.80
CA TYR A 102 3.84 -10.60 5.44
C TYR A 102 5.13 -11.32 5.05
N ILE A 103 6.25 -10.63 5.28
CA ILE A 103 7.59 -11.20 5.13
C ILE A 103 8.29 -11.04 6.47
N LYS A 104 8.69 -12.15 7.11
CA LYS A 104 9.45 -12.09 8.36
C LYS A 104 10.90 -11.72 8.08
N GLY A 105 11.46 -10.79 8.84
CA GLY A 105 12.86 -10.36 8.68
C GLY A 105 13.88 -11.50 8.83
N GLU A 106 13.58 -12.45 9.71
CA GLU A 106 14.43 -13.61 10.01
C GLU A 106 14.51 -14.60 8.85
N THR A 107 13.35 -15.00 8.31
CA THR A 107 13.29 -16.03 7.26
C THR A 107 13.38 -15.44 5.86
N LYS A 108 13.09 -14.15 5.69
CA LYS A 108 12.92 -13.45 4.40
C LYS A 108 11.95 -14.17 3.45
N GLN A 109 11.02 -14.96 4.01
CA GLN A 109 10.03 -15.71 3.25
C GLN A 109 8.70 -14.98 3.26
N PHE A 110 8.09 -14.91 2.08
CA PHE A 110 6.73 -14.42 1.91
C PHE A 110 5.73 -15.46 2.41
N HIS A 111 4.87 -15.05 3.33
CA HIS A 111 3.83 -15.88 3.91
C HIS A 111 2.46 -15.21 3.74
N ILE A 112 1.49 -15.99 3.27
CA ILE A 112 0.09 -15.59 3.25
C ILE A 112 -0.55 -16.21 4.49
N ALA A 113 -1.08 -15.38 5.37
CA ALA A 113 -1.71 -15.85 6.60
C ALA A 113 -2.94 -16.71 6.28
N SER A 114 -3.04 -17.84 6.96
CA SER A 114 -4.25 -18.68 7.02
C SER A 114 -5.40 -17.94 7.70
N LYS A 115 -6.63 -18.42 7.52
CA LYS A 115 -7.81 -17.78 8.14
C LYS A 115 -7.73 -17.81 9.66
N GLU A 116 -7.15 -18.87 10.21
CA GLU A 116 -6.94 -19.09 11.64
C GLU A 116 -5.90 -18.11 12.19
N GLU A 117 -4.82 -17.86 11.46
CA GLU A 117 -3.83 -16.83 11.81
C GLU A 117 -4.46 -15.43 11.80
N VAL A 118 -5.26 -15.12 10.77
CA VAL A 118 -5.98 -13.84 10.66
C VAL A 118 -6.93 -13.64 11.83
N GLU A 119 -7.68 -14.67 12.20
CA GLU A 119 -8.56 -14.64 13.38
C GLU A 119 -7.76 -14.43 14.67
N GLY A 120 -6.60 -15.07 14.81
CA GLY A 120 -5.68 -14.84 15.92
C GLY A 120 -5.15 -13.42 15.99
N PHE A 121 -4.84 -12.80 14.85
CA PHE A 121 -4.43 -11.38 14.81
C PHE A 121 -5.59 -10.43 15.14
N LEU A 122 -6.79 -10.71 14.64
CA LEU A 122 -7.98 -9.91 14.93
C LEU A 122 -8.38 -9.99 16.41
N ALA A 123 -8.25 -11.15 17.05
CA ALA A 123 -8.52 -11.32 18.47
C ALA A 123 -7.55 -10.53 19.37
N LYS A 124 -6.31 -10.31 18.93
CA LYS A 124 -5.30 -9.50 19.65
C LYS A 124 -5.54 -7.98 19.56
N LEU A 125 -6.43 -7.53 18.67
CA LEU A 125 -6.78 -6.11 18.52
C LEU A 125 -7.88 -5.64 19.47
N VAL A 126 -8.56 -6.57 20.13
CA VAL A 126 -9.68 -6.31 21.05
C VAL A 126 -9.16 -6.04 22.45
#